data_AF-A0A377TGW3-F1
#
_entry.id   AF-A0A377TGW3-F1
#
_cell.length_a   1.000
_cell.length_b   1.000
_cell.length_c   1.000
_cell.angle_alpha   90.00
_cell.angle_beta   90.00
_cell.angle_gamma   90.00
#
_symmetry.space_group_name_H-M   'P 1'
#
loop_
_entity.id
_entity.type
_entity.pdbx_description
1 polymer ?
#
loop_
_entity_poly.entity_id
_entity_poly.type
_entity_poly.pdbx_seq_one_letter_code
_entity_poly.pdbx_strand_id
1 'polypeptide(L)'
;MGLSAELAAKVHFSQGDACNLKPQKEPYDLVLASNLIDRLREPKRFLRDVVTMIRPGGILMLSSPYTWLEEFTAEGELAGRRA
;
A
#
# COMPACT_ATOMS: atom_id res chain seq x y z
N MET A 1 -10.78 -23.74 13.46
CA MET A 1 -9.53 -23.59 12.67
C MET A 1 -9.12 -22.13 12.79
N GLY A 2 -8.02 -21.84 13.46
CA GLY A 2 -7.54 -20.47 13.70
C GLY A 2 -6.02 -20.47 13.72
N LEU A 3 -5.41 -19.28 13.64
CA LEU A 3 -3.96 -19.12 13.79
C LEU A 3 -3.54 -19.61 15.18
N SER A 4 -2.41 -20.32 15.27
CA SER A 4 -1.85 -20.70 16.57
C SER A 4 -1.41 -19.45 17.34
N ALA A 5 -1.34 -19.53 18.67
CA ALA A 5 -0.92 -18.39 19.50
C ALA A 5 0.48 -17.87 19.12
N GLU A 6 1.38 -18.78 18.73
CA GLU A 6 2.73 -18.47 18.28
C GLU A 6 2.75 -17.71 16.95
N LEU A 7 1.80 -17.99 16.05
CA LEU A 7 1.66 -17.26 14.80
C LEU A 7 1.01 -15.89 15.03
N ALA A 8 0.01 -15.81 15.91
CA ALA A 8 -0.67 -14.55 16.23
C ALA A 8 0.30 -13.53 16.85
N ALA A 9 1.25 -13.99 17.68
CA ALA A 9 2.28 -13.13 18.29
C ALA A 9 3.25 -12.48 17.27
N LYS A 10 3.29 -12.97 16.02
CA LYS A 10 4.11 -12.38 14.94
C LYS A 10 3.37 -11.30 14.16
N VAL A 11 2.09 -11.06 14.47
CA VAL A 11 1.26 -10.08 13.77
C VAL A 11 1.14 -8.82 14.61
N HIS A 12 1.49 -7.69 14.01
CA HIS A 12 1.27 -6.37 14.59
C HIS A 12 0.20 -5.63 13.79
N PHE A 13 -0.82 -5.12 14.49
CA PHE A 13 -1.86 -4.29 13.88
C PHE A 13 -1.65 -2.83 14.29
N SER A 14 -1.66 -1.95 13.29
CA SER A 14 -1.52 -0.50 13.48
C SER A 14 -2.52 0.24 12.60
N GLN A 15 -3.07 1.34 13.12
CA GLN A 15 -3.90 2.25 12.34
C GLN A 15 -3.03 3.37 11.73
N GLY A 16 -3.26 3.69 10.46
CA GLY A 16 -2.53 4.74 9.76
C GLY A 16 -3.27 5.22 8.51
N ASP A 17 -2.80 6.35 7.97
CA ASP A 17 -3.26 6.90 6.68
C ASP A 17 -2.20 6.62 5.61
N ALA A 18 -2.61 5.96 4.53
CA ALA A 18 -1.73 5.63 3.40
C ALA A 18 -1.27 6.88 2.62
N CYS A 19 -1.99 8.00 2.73
CA CYS A 19 -1.57 9.29 2.17
C CYS A 19 -0.58 10.06 3.08
N ASN A 20 -0.38 9.58 4.32
CA ASN A 20 0.53 10.18 5.30
C ASN A 20 1.28 9.08 6.06
N LEU A 21 2.03 8.26 5.32
CA LEU A 21 2.79 7.17 5.88
C LEU A 21 3.89 7.70 6.79
N LYS A 22 3.82 7.34 8.08
CA LYS A 22 4.86 7.69 9.04
C LYS A 22 6.11 6.85 8.76
N PRO A 23 7.32 7.46 8.85
CA PRO A 23 8.57 6.73 8.73
C PRO A 23 8.59 5.55 9.71
N GLN A 24 8.91 4.37 9.20
CA GLN A 24 9.06 3.18 10.01
C GLN A 24 10.48 3.10 10.55
N LYS A 25 10.63 2.55 11.76
CA LYS A 25 11.96 2.39 12.39
C LYS A 25 12.88 1.48 11.58
N GLU A 26 12.31 0.47 10.95
CA GLU A 26 13.04 -0.47 10.09
C GLU A 26 12.34 -0.60 8.74
N PRO A 27 13.10 -0.65 7.63
CA PRO A 27 12.53 -0.89 6.32
C PRO A 27 12.11 -2.35 6.15
N TYR A 28 11.06 -2.57 5.34
CA TYR A 28 10.46 -3.88 5.09
C TYR A 28 11.11 -4.60 3.90
N ASP A 29 11.14 -5.93 3.96
CA ASP A 29 11.53 -6.78 2.83
C ASP A 29 10.39 -6.96 1.81
N LEU A 30 9.14 -6.91 2.28
CA LEU A 30 7.93 -7.04 1.46
C LEU A 30 6.85 -6.06 1.96
N VAL A 31 6.26 -5.30 1.04
CA VAL A 31 5.06 -4.51 1.27
C VAL A 31 3.95 -4.99 0.34
N LEU A 32 2.82 -5.38 0.91
CA LEU A 32 1.60 -5.73 0.17
C LEU A 32 0.57 -4.61 0.32
N ALA A 33 0.25 -3.93 -0.77
CA ALA A 33 -0.86 -2.99 -0.86
C ALA A 33 -2.01 -3.64 -1.63
N SER A 34 -2.90 -4.32 -0.90
CA SER A 34 -4.05 -5.02 -1.47
C SER A 34 -5.31 -4.16 -1.40
N ASN A 35 -5.99 -4.00 -2.54
CA ASN A 35 -7.22 -3.25 -2.74
C ASN A 35 -7.19 -1.82 -2.17
N LEU A 36 -5.99 -1.22 -2.21
CA LEU A 36 -5.70 0.08 -1.61
C LEU A 36 -5.48 1.17 -2.66
N ILE A 37 -4.63 0.92 -3.66
CA ILE A 37 -4.10 1.96 -4.55
C ILE A 37 -5.16 2.69 -5.37
N ASP A 38 -6.22 2.00 -5.75
CA ASP A 38 -7.37 2.48 -6.52
C ASP A 38 -8.36 3.31 -5.70
N ARG A 39 -8.16 3.40 -4.38
CA ARG A 39 -9.00 4.17 -3.43
C ARG A 39 -8.28 5.38 -2.87
N LEU A 40 -7.02 5.60 -3.27
CA LEU A 40 -6.23 6.72 -2.79
C LEU A 40 -6.51 7.96 -3.64
N ARG A 41 -6.61 9.10 -2.96
CA ARG A 41 -6.72 10.42 -3.62
C ARG A 41 -5.44 10.79 -4.37
N GLU A 42 -4.29 10.39 -3.82
CA GLU A 42 -2.96 10.69 -4.35
C GLU A 42 -2.12 9.41 -4.56
N PRO A 43 -2.49 8.52 -5.49
CA PRO A 43 -1.84 7.22 -5.65
C PRO A 43 -0.34 7.35 -6.00
N LYS A 44 0.05 8.37 -6.77
CA LYS A 44 1.46 8.65 -7.10
C LYS A 44 2.28 9.06 -5.88
N ARG A 45 1.67 9.77 -4.92
CA ARG A 45 2.33 10.15 -3.67
C ARG A 45 2.58 8.92 -2.81
N PHE A 46 1.56 8.08 -2.63
CA PHE A 46 1.71 6.80 -1.94
C PHE A 46 2.85 5.96 -2.52
N LEU A 47 2.95 5.82 -3.85
CA LEU A 47 4.02 5.05 -4.49
C LEU A 47 5.41 5.62 -4.20
N ARG A 48 5.57 6.95 -4.18
CA ARG A 48 6.84 7.59 -3.82
C ARG A 48 7.19 7.32 -2.36
N ASP A 49 6.23 7.45 -1.47
CA ASP A 49 6.46 7.32 -0.03
C ASP A 49 6.73 5.86 0.34
N VAL A 50 5.90 4.92 -0.10
CA VAL A 50 5.99 3.49 0.28
C VAL A 50 7.31 2.85 -0.16
N VAL A 51 7.86 3.24 -1.31
CA VAL A 51 9.14 2.70 -1.80
C VAL A 51 10.30 3.07 -0.87
N THR A 52 10.23 4.23 -0.18
CA THR A 52 11.27 4.62 0.80
C THR A 52 11.29 3.73 2.05
N MET A 53 10.19 3.03 2.33
CA MET A 53 10.08 2.09 3.45
C MET A 53 10.51 0.67 3.09
N ILE A 54 10.95 0.42 1.86
CA ILE A 54 11.34 -0.90 1.38
C ILE A 54 12.87 -0.97 1.31
N ARG A 55 13.43 -2.10 1.77
CA ARG A 55 14.88 -2.34 1.67
C ARG A 55 15.32 -2.42 0.20
N PRO A 56 16.59 -2.06 -0.13
CA PRO A 56 17.14 -2.38 -1.44
C PRO A 56 17.00 -3.87 -1.75
N GLY A 57 16.40 -4.20 -2.90
CA GLY A 57 16.09 -5.59 -3.28
C GLY A 57 14.80 -6.16 -2.68
N GLY A 58 14.08 -5.39 -1.86
CA GLY A 58 12.75 -5.74 -1.37
C GLY A 58 11.66 -5.62 -2.43
N ILE A 59 10.46 -6.10 -2.09
CA ILE A 59 9.35 -6.26 -3.03
C ILE A 59 8.17 -5.37 -2.62
N LEU A 60 7.64 -4.61 -3.58
CA LEU A 60 6.32 -3.97 -3.49
C LEU A 60 5.32 -4.78 -4.32
N MET A 61 4.33 -5.39 -3.67
CA MET A 61 3.21 -6.06 -4.32
C MET A 61 1.97 -5.18 -4.28
N LEU A 62 1.49 -4.78 -5.44
CA LEU A 62 0.22 -4.08 -5.61
C LEU A 62 -0.80 -5.06 -6.16
N SER A 63 -1.93 -5.21 -5.47
CA SER A 63 -3.08 -5.92 -6.04
C SER A 63 -4.30 -5.02 -5.95
N SER A 64 -4.88 -4.67 -7.08
CA SER A 64 -6.17 -3.96 -7.13
C SER A 64 -7.09 -4.62 -8.14
N PRO A 65 -8.42 -4.50 -7.95
CA PRO A 65 -9.39 -4.93 -8.94
C PRO A 65 -9.44 -3.99 -10.16
N TYR A 66 -8.64 -2.92 -10.17
CA TYR A 66 -8.64 -1.86 -11.19
C TYR A 66 -10.02 -1.22 -11.45
N THR A 67 -10.93 -1.30 -10.47
CA THR A 67 -12.18 -0.55 -10.47
C THR A 67 -11.90 0.88 -9.98
N TRP A 68 -11.28 1.68 -10.83
CA TRP A 68 -11.03 3.09 -10.55
C TRP A 68 -12.38 3.81 -10.47
N LEU A 69 -12.80 4.14 -9.25
CA LEU A 69 -14.01 4.91 -8.99
C LEU A 69 -13.64 6.39 -9.03
N GLU A 70 -14.22 7.13 -9.98
CA GLU A 70 -14.01 8.58 -10.15
C GLU A 70 -14.32 9.40 -8.89
N GLU A 71 -15.09 8.83 -7.96
CA GLU A 71 -15.41 9.39 -6.65
C GLU A 71 -14.18 9.55 -5.73
N PHE A 72 -13.09 8.82 -5.98
CA PHE A 72 -11.88 8.83 -5.14
C PHE A 72 -10.62 9.33 -5.84
N THR A 73 -10.58 9.33 -7.18
CA THR A 73 -9.39 9.71 -7.96
C THR A 73 -9.75 10.82 -8.95
N ALA A 74 -9.13 12.00 -8.79
CA ALA A 74 -9.37 13.13 -9.70
C ALA A 74 -8.92 12.81 -11.13
N GLU A 75 -9.61 13.38 -12.12
CA GLU A 75 -9.23 13.26 -13.53
C GLU A 75 -7.79 13.75 -13.75
N GLY A 76 -6.89 12.84 -14.17
CA GLY A 76 -5.48 13.11 -14.42
C GLY A 76 -4.48 12.35 -13.53
N GLU A 77 -4.96 11.75 -12.43
CA GLU A 77 -4.13 10.93 -11.52
C GLU A 77 -4.20 9.42 -11.83
N LEU A 78 -4.97 9.01 -12.84
CA LEU A 78 -5.13 7.59 -13.22
C LEU A 78 -3.84 7.01 -13.84
N ALA A 79 -3.31 5.95 -13.24
CA ALA A 79 -2.22 5.15 -13.79
C ALA A 79 -2.64 4.22 -14.95
N GLY A 80 -3.92 4.26 -15.37
CA GLY A 80 -4.52 3.29 -16.28
C GLY A 80 -5.07 3.83 -17.61
N ARG A 81 -4.91 5.11 -17.94
CA ARG A 81 -5.23 5.57 -19.31
C ARG A 81 -4.15 5.03 -20.25
N ARG A 82 -4.47 3.93 -20.94
CA ARG A 82 -3.80 3.55 -22.18
C ARG A 82 -3.91 4.73 -23.15
N ALA A 83 -2.76 5.24 -23.58
CA ALA A 83 -2.66 5.94 -24.86
C ALA A 83 -2.98 4.95 -25.99
#